data_AF-A0A6J4KLK7-F1
#
_entry.id   AF-A0A6J4KLK7-F1
#
_cell.length_a   1.000
_cell.length_b   1.000
_cell.length_c   1.000
_cell.angle_alpha   90.00
_cell.angle_beta   90.00
_cell.angle_gamma   90.00
#
_symmetry.space_group_name_H-M   'P 1'
#
loop_
_entity.id
_entity.type
_entity.pdbx_description
1 polymer ?
#
loop_
_entity_poly.entity_id
_entity_poly.type
_entity_poly.pdbx_seq_one_letter_code
_entity_poly.pdbx_strand_id
1 'polypeptide(L)' 'MNIAVIGTGYVGLVVGACLAETGNDVVCADVDAEKIAGLERNVLPIYE' A
#
# COMPACT_ATOMS: atom_id res chain seq x y z
N MET A 1 2.96 11.60 10.26
CA MET A 1 4.31 11.03 10.52
C MET A 1 4.80 10.34 9.25
N ASN A 2 6.11 10.10 9.10
CA ASN A 2 6.64 9.33 7.97
C ASN A 2 6.59 7.84 8.32
N ILE A 3 5.85 7.04 7.55
CA ILE A 3 5.64 5.61 7.83
C ILE A 3 5.98 4.80 6.57
N ALA A 4 6.80 3.76 6.73
CA ALA A 4 7.06 2.79 5.68
C ALA A 4 6.35 1.46 6.01
N VAL A 5 5.56 0.95 5.07
CA VAL A 5 4.89 -0.36 5.17
C VAL A 5 5.50 -1.30 4.14
N ILE A 6 6.07 -2.41 4.60
CA ILE A 6 6.70 -3.41 3.74
C ILE A 6 5.72 -4.57 3.50
N GLY A 7 5.37 -4.78 2.23
CA GLY A 7 4.37 -5.72 1.75
C GLY A 7 3.04 -5.03 1.41
N THR A 8 2.54 -5.23 0.20
CA THR A 8 1.25 -4.72 -0.30
C THR A 8 0.23 -5.85 -0.51
N GLY A 9 0.19 -6.80 0.43
CA GLY A 9 -0.90 -7.76 0.54
C GLY A 9 -2.05 -7.23 1.40
N TYR A 10 -2.97 -8.11 1.81
CA TYR A 10 -4.12 -7.80 2.67
C TYR A 10 -3.78 -6.84 3.82
N VAL A 11 -2.88 -7.27 4.72
CA VAL A 11 -2.58 -6.52 5.94
C VAL A 11 -1.88 -5.20 5.61
N GLY A 12 -0.80 -5.25 4.82
CA GLY A 12 0.04 -4.09 4.59
C GLY A 12 -0.64 -3.00 3.76
N LEU A 13 -1.36 -3.38 2.71
CA LEU A 13 -2.06 -2.40 1.86
C LEU A 13 -3.21 -1.73 2.61
N VAL A 14 -4.05 -2.49 3.33
CA VAL A 14 -5.18 -1.94 4.10
C VAL A 14 -4.67 -1.04 5.22
N VAL A 15 -3.69 -1.49 6.01
CA VAL A 15 -3.12 -0.68 7.09
C VAL A 15 -2.44 0.57 6.55
N GLY A 16 -1.66 0.45 5.46
CA GLY A 16 -1.02 1.59 4.81
C GLY A 16 -2.02 2.64 4.34
N ALA A 17 -3.13 2.20 3.74
CA ALA A 17 -4.21 3.07 3.31
C ALA A 17 -4.89 3.79 4.49
N CYS A 18 -5.27 3.08 5.56
CA CYS A 18 -5.88 3.71 6.75
C CYS A 18 -4.92 4.67 7.47
N LEU A 19 -3.62 4.34 7.53
CA LEU A 19 -2.61 5.23 8.09
C LEU A 19 -2.43 6.50 7.26
N ALA A 20 -2.51 6.40 5.93
CA ALA A 20 -2.48 7.55 5.04
C ALA A 20 -3.73 8.42 5.21
N GLU A 21 -4.92 7.79 5.28
CA GLU A 21 -6.20 8.48 5.49
C GLU A 21 -6.22 9.28 6.81
N THR A 22 -5.55 8.78 7.85
CA THR A 22 -5.44 9.47 9.15
C THR A 22 -4.41 10.62 9.18
N GLY A 23 -3.84 10.99 8.03
CA GLY A 23 -2.95 12.14 7.89
C GLY A 23 -1.46 11.84 8.04
N ASN A 24 -1.04 10.59 7.84
CA ASN A 24 0.39 10.23 7.79
C ASN A 24 0.90 10.21 6.35
N ASP A 25 2.18 10.54 6.18
CA ASP A 25 2.88 10.32 4.91
C ASP A 25 3.35 8.87 4.89
N VAL A 26 2.66 8.05 4.10
CA VAL A 26 2.87 6.60 4.05
C VAL A 26 3.48 6.20 2.71
N VAL A 27 4.54 5.39 2.76
CA VAL A 27 5.10 4.71 1.60
C VAL A 27 4.90 3.21 1.77
N CYS A 28 4.18 2.60 0.83
CA CYS A 28 4.07 1.15 0.74
C CYS A 28 5.10 0.62 -0.27
N ALA A 29 5.87 -0.40 0.11
CA ALA A 29 6.86 -1.04 -0.75
C ALA A 29 6.63 -2.55 -0.80
N ASP A 30 6.77 -3.15 -1.98
CA ASP A 30 6.70 -4.60 -2.18
C ASP A 30 7.83 -5.03 -3.12
N VAL A 31 8.25 -6.30 -3.03
CA VAL A 31 9.24 -6.88 -3.94
C VAL A 31 8.63 -7.15 -5.32
N ASP A 32 7.31 -7.30 -5.38
CA ASP A 32 6.55 -7.54 -6.58
C ASP A 32 6.28 -6.22 -7.34
N ALA A 33 7.12 -5.96 -8.34
CA ALA A 33 7.00 -4.77 -9.18
C ALA A 33 5.69 -4.70 -9.97
N GLU A 34 5.07 -5.84 -10.31
CA GLU A 34 3.80 -5.86 -11.04
C GLU A 34 2.64 -5.38 -10.15
N LYS A 35 2.63 -5.78 -8.87
CA LYS A 35 1.65 -5.26 -7.90
C LYS A 35 1.78 -3.75 -7.73
N ILE A 36 3.00 -3.24 -7.58
CA ILE A 36 3.23 -1.79 -7.43
C ILE A 36 2.76 -1.04 -8.69
N ALA A 37 3.15 -1.50 -9.88
CA ALA A 37 2.70 -0.89 -11.14
C ALA A 37 1.18 -0.98 -11.33
N GLY A 38 0.54 -2.04 -10.83
CA GLY A 38 -0.92 -2.17 -10.77
C GLY A 38 -1.55 -1.10 -9.86
N LEU A 39 -1.06 -0.98 -8.63
CA LEU A 39 -1.53 -0.01 -7.65
C LEU A 39 -1.41 1.43 -8.15
N GLU A 40 -0.30 1.80 -8.79
CA GLU A 40 -0.09 3.13 -9.42
C GLU A 40 -1.11 3.43 -10.53
N ARG A 41 -1.71 2.39 -11.13
CA ARG A 41 -2.78 2.47 -12.13
C ARG A 41 -4.18 2.27 -11.52
N ASN A 42 -4.31 2.32 -10.20
CA ASN A 42 -5.55 2.05 -9.46
C ASN A 42 -6.11 0.63 -9.66
N VAL A 43 -5.24 -0.34 -9.95
CA VAL A 43 -5.60 -1.76 -10.03
C VAL A 43 -5.23 -2.41 -8.70
N LEU A 44 -6.23 -2.84 -7.94
CA LEU A 44 -6.03 -3.48 -6.64
C LEU A 44 -5.56 -4.94 -6.82
N PRO A 45 -4.52 -5.37 -6.07
CA PRO A 45 -4.02 -6.75 -6.12
C PRO A 45 -4.86 -7.73 -5.28
N ILE A 46 -5.83 -7.22 -4.52
CA ILE A 46 -6.71 -7.97 -3.62
C ILE A 46 -8.15 -7.45 -3.75
N TYR A 47 -9.10 -8.27 -3.36
CA TYR A 47 -10.50 -7.88 -3.17
C TYR A 47 -10.79 -7.94 -1.67
N GLU A 48 -11.17 -6.80 -1.08
CA GLU A 48 -11.49 -6.62 0.34
C GLU A 48 -12.99 -6.37 0.52
#